data_AF-X1LE41-F1
#
_entry.id   AF-X1LE41-F1
#
_cell.length_a   1.000
_cell.length_b   1.000
_cell.length_c   1.000
_cell.angle_alpha   90.00
_cell.angle_beta   90.00
_cell.angle_gamma   90.00
#
_symmetry.space_group_name_H-M   'P 1'
#
loop_
_entity.id
_entity.type
_entity.pdbx_description
1 polymer ?
#
loop_
_entity_poly.entity_id
_entity_poly.type
_entity_poly.pdbx_seq_one_letter_code
_entity_poly.pdbx_strand_id
1 'polypeptide(L)' 'GCRLCGNTGWIEILGAGMTHPQVLQRGGIDPDIYTSFAFGMGIDRLPMLRYRIDDTRLFYGSDLRFLRQF' A
#
# COMPACT_ATOMS: atom_id res chain seq x y z
N GLY A 1 13.66 18.31 -3.29
CA GLY A 1 13.55 16.86 -3.03
C GLY A 1 14.56 16.42 -1.97
N CYS A 2 14.48 15.18 -1.49
CA CYS A 2 15.44 14.60 -0.54
C CYS A 2 15.75 13.14 -0.90
N ARG A 3 16.67 12.50 -0.16
CA ARG A 3 17.05 11.08 -0.35
C ARG A 3 15.85 10.13 -0.36
N LEU A 4 14.87 10.36 0.51
CA LEU A 4 13.69 9.48 0.64
C LEU A 4 12.81 9.47 -0.62
N CYS A 5 12.64 10.62 -1.28
CA CYS A 5 11.84 10.74 -2.50
C CYS A 5 12.69 10.71 -3.78
N GLY A 6 13.96 10.30 -3.72
CA GLY A 6 14.84 10.30 -4.90
C GLY A 6 14.98 11.68 -5.54
N ASN A 7 14.91 12.75 -4.74
CA ASN A 7 14.88 14.14 -5.16
C ASN A 7 13.66 14.59 -6.01
N THR A 8 12.68 13.73 -6.27
CA THR A 8 11.51 14.05 -7.12
C THR A 8 10.44 14.87 -6.40
N GLY A 9 10.40 14.80 -5.07
CA GLY A 9 9.30 15.34 -4.27
C GLY A 9 8.09 14.40 -4.16
N TRP A 10 8.09 13.27 -4.87
CA TRP A 10 7.01 12.30 -4.91
C TRP A 10 7.48 10.93 -4.41
N ILE A 11 6.60 10.21 -3.73
CA ILE A 11 6.84 8.84 -3.27
C ILE A 11 5.61 8.02 -3.63
N GLU A 12 5.82 6.92 -4.35
CA GLU A 12 4.76 5.96 -4.64
C GLU A 12 4.33 5.25 -3.36
N ILE A 13 3.02 5.24 -3.07
CA ILE A 13 2.46 4.64 -1.86
C ILE A 13 1.29 3.67 -2.14
N LEU A 14 0.69 3.73 -3.32
CA LEU A 14 -0.54 3.02 -3.65
C LEU A 14 -0.69 2.87 -5.16
N GLY A 15 -1.21 1.71 -5.58
CA GLY A 15 -1.73 1.48 -6.92
C GLY A 15 -3.25 1.51 -6.91
N ALA A 16 -3.87 2.06 -7.96
CA ALA A 16 -5.32 2.20 -8.06
C ALA A 16 -5.77 2.10 -9.52
N GLY A 17 -7.04 1.75 -9.74
CA GLY A 17 -7.62 1.77 -11.07
C GLY A 17 -9.04 1.26 -11.15
N MET A 18 -9.65 1.47 -12.31
CA MET A 18 -10.92 0.84 -12.64
C MET A 18 -10.73 -0.68 -12.69
N THR A 19 -11.63 -1.40 -12.03
CA THR A 19 -11.61 -2.86 -12.04
C THR A 19 -12.02 -3.36 -13.41
N HIS A 20 -11.31 -4.35 -13.93
CA HIS A 20 -11.61 -4.93 -15.24
C HIS A 20 -13.01 -5.60 -15.25
N PRO A 21 -13.86 -5.41 -16.29
CA PRO A 21 -15.23 -5.95 -16.36
C PRO A 21 -15.34 -7.46 -16.09
N GLN A 22 -14.36 -8.26 -16.56
CA GLN A 22 -14.31 -9.70 -16.30
C GLN A 22 -14.26 -10.06 -14.80
N VAL A 23 -13.72 -9.19 -13.94
CA VAL A 23 -13.70 -9.42 -12.49
C VAL A 23 -15.11 -9.25 -11.91
N LEU A 24 -15.85 -8.22 -12.37
CA LEU A 24 -17.24 -8.00 -11.98
C LEU A 24 -18.11 -9.18 -12.43
N GLN A 25 -17.96 -9.61 -13.69
CA GLN A 25 -18.69 -10.76 -14.24
C GLN A 25 -18.45 -12.04 -13.43
N ARG A 26 -17.18 -12.32 -13.06
CA ARG A 26 -16.84 -13.47 -12.22
C ARG A 26 -17.39 -13.37 -10.79
N GLY A 27 -17.65 -12.17 -10.31
CA GLY A 27 -18.33 -11.90 -9.04
C GLY A 27 -19.87 -11.88 -9.14
N GLY A 28 -20.45 -12.15 -10.32
CA GLY A 28 -21.89 -12.12 -10.55
C GLY A 28 -22.48 -10.72 -10.69
N ILE A 29 -21.65 -9.71 -11.02
CA ILE A 29 -22.04 -8.31 -11.19
C ILE A 29 -21.99 -7.96 -12.68
N ASP A 30 -23.07 -7.38 -13.20
CA ASP A 30 -23.16 -6.90 -14.58
C ASP A 30 -22.34 -5.60 -14.77
N PRO A 31 -21.27 -5.61 -15.57
CA PRO A 31 -20.40 -4.44 -15.76
C PRO A 31 -21.02 -3.33 -16.63
N ASP A 32 -22.14 -3.59 -17.32
CA ASP A 32 -22.84 -2.56 -18.10
C ASP A 32 -23.76 -1.69 -17.19
N ILE A 33 -24.12 -2.22 -16.01
CA ILE A 33 -24.91 -1.52 -14.99
C ILE A 33 -24.01 -0.94 -13.90
N TYR A 34 -22.96 -1.67 -13.51
CA TYR A 34 -22.11 -1.34 -12.38
C TYR A 34 -20.65 -1.17 -12.80
N THR A 35 -20.01 -0.11 -12.28
CA THR A 35 -18.56 0.08 -12.39
C THR A 35 -17.89 -0.11 -11.03
N SER A 36 -16.59 -0.43 -11.04
CA SER A 36 -15.82 -0.65 -9.82
C SER A 36 -14.44 0.00 -9.95
N PHE A 37 -13.95 0.48 -8.82
CA PHE A 37 -12.60 1.01 -8.64
C PHE A 37 -11.94 0.26 -7.49
N ALA A 38 -10.70 -0.17 -7.69
CA ALA A 38 -9.91 -0.89 -6.70
C ALA A 38 -8.58 -0.20 -6.46
N PHE A 39 -8.05 -0.34 -5.25
CA PHE A 39 -6.73 0.15 -4.88
C PHE A 39 -6.06 -0.76 -3.86
N GLY A 40 -4.74 -0.65 -3.76
CA GLY A 40 -3.93 -1.42 -2.82
C GLY A 40 -2.73 -0.63 -2.32
N MET A 41 -2.42 -0.80 -1.04
CA MET A 41 -1.27 -0.20 -0.37
C MET A 41 -0.58 -1.21 0.53
N GLY A 42 0.73 -1.05 0.73
CA GLY A 42 1.50 -1.89 1.64
C GLY A 42 1.44 -1.38 3.07
N ILE A 43 0.88 -2.18 3.98
CA ILE A 43 0.79 -1.85 5.40
C ILE A 43 2.16 -1.75 6.08
N ASP A 44 3.20 -2.40 5.55
CA ASP A 44 4.58 -2.25 6.04
C ASP A 44 5.26 -1.00 5.47
N ARG A 45 5.01 -0.70 4.19
CA ARG A 45 5.70 0.35 3.44
C ARG A 45 5.38 1.74 3.99
N LEU A 46 4.12 1.99 4.34
CA LEU A 46 3.66 3.28 4.86
C LEU A 46 4.32 3.63 6.21
N PRO A 47 4.30 2.76 7.24
CA PRO A 47 5.07 2.96 8.47
C PRO A 47 6.56 3.09 8.25
N MET A 48 7.16 2.29 7.35
CA MET A 48 8.58 2.42 7.03
C MET A 48 8.93 3.82 6.52
N LEU A 49 8.12 4.38 5.63
CA LEU A 49 8.29 5.75 5.14
C LEU A 49 8.04 6.80 6.23
N ARG A 50 6.99 6.62 7.03
CA ARG A 50 6.53 7.60 8.02
C ARG A 50 7.46 7.68 9.22
N TYR A 51 7.86 6.52 9.76
CA TYR A 51 8.67 6.39 10.97
C TYR A 51 10.14 6.13 10.68
N ARG A 52 10.54 6.10 9.40
CA ARG A 52 11.91 5.80 8.96
C ARG A 52 12.41 4.46 9.52
N ILE A 53 11.57 3.44 9.40
CA ILE A 53 11.94 2.07 9.73
C ILE A 53 12.68 1.51 8.52
N ASP A 54 13.97 1.26 8.69
CA ASP A 54 14.87 0.88 7.60
C ASP A 54 14.88 -0.63 7.30
N ASP A 55 14.21 -1.44 8.13
CA ASP A 55 14.17 -2.90 8.03
C ASP A 55 12.76 -3.47 8.26
N THR A 56 12.16 -4.04 7.22
CA THR A 56 10.82 -4.65 7.26
C THR A 56 10.74 -5.83 8.23
N ARG A 57 11.86 -6.52 8.51
CA ARG A 57 11.88 -7.69 9.40
C ARG A 57 11.52 -7.33 10.85
N LEU A 58 11.69 -6.05 11.23
CA LEU A 58 11.32 -5.58 12.57
C LEU A 58 9.83 -5.76 12.88
N PHE A 59 8.96 -5.73 11.86
CA PHE A 59 7.53 -6.00 12.04
C PHE A 59 7.23 -7.47 12.38
N TYR A 60 8.09 -8.40 11.95
CA TYR A 60 7.88 -9.84 12.08
C TYR A 60 8.74 -10.50 13.16
N GLY A 61 9.73 -9.79 13.71
CA GLY A 61 10.67 -10.32 14.70
C GLY A 61 10.20 -10.26 16.16
N SER A 62 9.06 -9.61 16.44
CA SER A 62 8.46 -9.49 17.79
C SER A 62 9.42 -8.96 18.88
N ASP A 63 10.41 -8.14 18.53
CA ASP A 63 11.34 -7.54 19.50
C ASP A 63 10.60 -6.51 20.37
N LEU A 64 10.54 -6.75 21.68
CA LEU A 64 9.88 -5.86 22.64
C LEU A 64 10.47 -4.44 22.64
N ARG A 65 11.75 -4.27 22.30
CA ARG A 65 12.39 -2.94 22.19
C ARG A 65 11.84 -2.14 21.01
N PHE A 66 11.48 -2.82 19.92
CA PHE A 66 10.82 -2.22 18.77
C PHE A 66 9.34 -1.93 19.09
N LEU A 67 8.63 -2.93 19.61
CA LEU A 67 7.19 -2.83 19.88
C LEU A 67 6.83 -1.74 20.91
N ARG A 68 7.68 -1.50 21.91
CA ARG A 68 7.45 -0.46 22.95
C ARG A 68 7.64 0.98 22.47
N GLN A 69 8.08 1.21 21.23
CA GLN A 69 8.25 2.56 20.68
C GLN A 69 6.95 3.18 20.16
N PHE A 70 5.89 2.36 20.05
CA PHE A 70 4.57 2.70 19.55
C PHE A 70 3.51 2.33 20.58
#